data_AF-A0A9W8E462-F1
#
_entry.id   AF-A0A9W8E462-F1
#
_cell.length_a   1.000
_cell.length_b   1.000
_cell.length_c   1.000
_cell.angle_alpha   90.00
_cell.angle_beta   90.00
_cell.angle_gamma   90.00
#
_symmetry.space_group_name_H-M   'P 1'
#
loop_
_entity.id
_entity.type
_entity.pdbx_description
1 polymer ?
#
loop_
_entity_poly.entity_id
_entity_poly.type
_entity_poly.pdbx_seq_one_letter_code
_entity_poly.pdbx_strand_id
1 'polypeptide(L)' 'MAEPSVWDKMKMGALMGTTVGLGLGFVYGTITILRVGPGPKGYLSTMGQYMLSSAATFGFFMSIGSVIRTEGPVPNNTR' A
#
# COMPACT_ATOMS: atom_id res chain seq x y z
N MET A 1 -8.08 13.08 -24.42
CA MET A 1 -7.49 12.21 -23.39
C MET A 1 -7.11 13.11 -22.23
N ALA A 2 -7.82 13.01 -21.11
CA ALA A 2 -7.56 13.88 -19.95
C ALA A 2 -6.21 13.48 -19.34
N GLU A 3 -5.29 14.44 -19.28
CA GLU A 3 -4.05 14.29 -18.53
C GLU A 3 -4.41 13.92 -17.09
N PRO A 4 -3.87 12.83 -16.50
CA PRO A 4 -4.19 12.46 -15.14
C PRO A 4 -3.81 13.61 -14.21
N SER A 5 -4.80 14.16 -13.51
CA SER A 5 -4.56 15.27 -12.58
C SER A 5 -3.60 14.82 -11.48
N VAL A 6 -2.89 15.77 -10.88
CA VAL A 6 -2.01 15.51 -9.73
C VAL A 6 -2.75 14.74 -8.61
N TRP A 7 -4.05 15.02 -8.47
CA TRP A 7 -4.93 14.31 -7.55
C TRP A 7 -5.21 12.85 -7.95
N ASP A 8 -5.37 12.58 -9.24
CA ASP A 8 -5.60 11.22 -9.75
C ASP A 8 -4.33 10.37 -9.61
N LYS A 9 -3.16 10.99 -9.85
CA LYS A 9 -1.85 10.36 -9.63
C LYS A 9 -1.62 10.04 -8.16
N MET A 10 -1.93 10.98 -7.28
CA MET A 10 -1.86 10.79 -5.83
C MET A 10 -2.75 9.62 -5.40
N LYS A 11 -4.00 9.56 -5.90
CA LYS A 11 -4.91 8.45 -5.61
C LYS A 11 -4.42 7.11 -6.16
N MET A 12 -3.84 7.07 -7.36
CA MET A 12 -3.26 5.84 -7.91
C MET A 12 -2.07 5.35 -7.08
N GLY A 13 -1.14 6.22 -6.73
CA GLY A 13 0.00 5.87 -5.87
C GLY A 13 -0.43 5.42 -4.49
N ALA A 14 -1.41 6.11 -3.90
CA ALA A 14 -2.02 5.69 -2.64
C ALA A 14 -2.67 4.31 -2.74
N LEU A 15 -3.46 4.04 -3.79
CA LEU A 15 -4.14 2.75 -4.00
C LEU A 15 -3.14 1.59 -4.19
N MET A 16 -2.13 1.79 -5.04
CA MET A 16 -1.10 0.78 -5.27
C MET A 16 -0.27 0.53 -4.01
N GLY A 17 0.16 1.60 -3.33
CA GLY A 17 0.94 1.52 -2.10
C GLY A 17 0.18 0.88 -0.95
N THR A 18 -1.10 1.25 -0.75
CA THR A 18 -1.95 0.65 0.30
C THR A 18 -2.23 -0.81 0.04
N THR A 19 -2.50 -1.22 -1.21
CA THR A 19 -2.75 -2.62 -1.56
C THR A 19 -1.51 -3.49 -1.28
N VAL A 20 -0.33 -3.04 -1.69
CA VAL A 20 0.93 -3.74 -1.42
C VAL A 20 1.25 -3.74 0.08
N GLY A 21 1.03 -2.61 0.77
CA GLY A 21 1.25 -2.50 2.21
C GLY A 21 0.32 -3.39 3.03
N LEU A 22 -0.93 -3.56 2.62
CA LEU A 22 -1.84 -4.54 3.23
C LEU A 22 -1.36 -5.97 3.00
N GLY A 23 -0.93 -6.32 1.77
CA GLY A 23 -0.42 -7.65 1.45
C GLY A 23 0.84 -8.03 2.23
N LEU A 24 1.84 -7.13 2.25
CA LEU A 24 3.07 -7.33 3.02
C LEU A 24 2.80 -7.33 4.53
N GLY A 25 1.96 -6.42 5.02
CA GLY A 25 1.55 -6.38 6.41
C GLY A 25 0.76 -7.62 6.82
N PHE A 26 0.01 -8.24 5.90
CA PHE A 26 -0.69 -9.50 6.15
C PHE A 26 0.27 -10.68 6.22
N VAL A 27 1.21 -10.82 5.27
CA VAL A 27 2.21 -11.90 5.31
C VAL A 27 3.11 -11.76 6.52
N TYR A 28 3.65 -10.56 6.75
CA TYR A 28 4.55 -10.29 7.88
C TYR A 28 3.82 -10.39 9.22
N GLY A 29 2.60 -9.87 9.31
CA GLY A 29 1.74 -9.98 10.48
C GLY A 29 1.39 -11.44 10.80
N THR A 30 1.02 -12.23 9.78
CA THR A 30 0.71 -13.67 9.95
C THR A 30 1.93 -14.46 10.40
N ILE A 31 3.11 -14.24 9.79
CA ILE A 31 4.36 -14.90 10.22
C ILE A 31 4.73 -14.49 11.64
N THR A 32 4.57 -13.22 12.00
CA THR A 32 4.87 -12.72 13.35
C THR A 32 3.97 -13.36 14.40
N ILE A 33 2.67 -13.49 14.10
CA ILE A 33 1.71 -14.11 15.02
C ILE A 33 1.94 -15.62 15.15
N LEU A 34 2.31 -16.31 14.07
CA LEU A 34 2.61 -17.74 14.10
C LEU A 34 3.93 -18.05 14.84
N ARG A 35 4.92 -17.14 14.79
CA ARG A 35 6.22 -17.33 15.46
C ARG A 35 6.25 -16.86 16.91
N VAL A 36 5.68 -15.69 17.19
CA VAL A 36 5.78 -15.02 18.50
C VAL A 36 4.49 -15.21 19.32
N GLY A 37 3.43 -15.74 18.69
CA GLY A 37 2.11 -15.86 19.27
C GLY A 37 1.28 -14.59 19.07
N PRO A 38 -0.06 -14.70 19.17
CA PRO A 38 -0.92 -13.53 19.27
C PRO A 38 -0.58 -12.80 20.56
N GLY A 39 -0.12 -11.55 20.47
CA GLY A 39 0.06 -10.73 21.66
C GLY A 39 -1.24 -10.59 22.48
N PRO A 40 -1.24 -9.84 23.59
CA PRO A 40 -2.39 -9.68 24.49
C PRO A 40 -3.66 -9.11 23.82
N LYS A 41 -3.56 -8.62 22.58
CA LYS A 41 -4.65 -8.07 21.77
C LYS A 41 -5.31 -9.09 20.83
N GLY A 42 -4.86 -10.35 20.82
CA GLY A 42 -5.38 -11.40 19.95
C GLY A 42 -4.84 -11.37 18.52
N TYR A 43 -5.15 -12.42 17.75
CA TYR A 43 -4.65 -12.66 16.39
C TYR A 43 -5.02 -11.52 15.43
N LEU A 44 -6.31 -11.18 15.35
CA LEU A 44 -6.85 -10.19 14.41
C LEU A 44 -6.41 -8.75 14.71
N SER A 45 -6.34 -8.35 15.99
CA SER A 45 -5.93 -6.99 16.34
C SER A 45 -4.44 -6.76 16.06
N THR A 46 -3.59 -7.72 16.42
CA THR A 46 -2.15 -7.66 16.14
C THR A 46 -1.88 -7.64 14.63
N MET A 47 -2.56 -8.52 13.88
CA MET A 47 -2.45 -8.58 12.42
C MET A 47 -2.94 -7.29 11.77
N GLY A 48 -4.11 -6.80 12.18
CA GLY A 48 -4.70 -5.57 11.70
C GLY A 48 -3.81 -4.36 11.95
N GLN A 49 -3.12 -4.30 13.11
CA GLN A 49 -2.14 -3.24 13.38
C GLN A 49 -0.95 -3.28 12.41
N TYR A 50 -0.39 -4.47 12.11
CA TYR A 50 0.69 -4.59 11.13
C TYR A 50 0.23 -4.25 9.72
N MET A 51 -0.95 -4.74 9.32
CA MET A 51 -1.56 -4.44 8.02
C MET A 51 -1.82 -2.95 7.85
N LEU A 52 -2.44 -2.31 8.85
CA LEU A 52 -2.83 -0.91 8.78
C LEU A 52 -1.63 0.02 8.86
N SER A 53 -0.63 -0.30 9.70
CA SER A 53 0.64 0.45 9.76
C SER A 53 1.43 0.35 8.45
N SER A 54 1.49 -0.85 7.86
CA SER A 54 2.18 -1.07 6.59
C SER A 54 1.43 -0.41 5.42
N ALA A 55 0.10 -0.52 5.38
CA ALA A 55 -0.72 0.14 4.37
C ALA A 55 -0.62 1.67 4.45
N ALA A 56 -0.63 2.23 5.66
CA ALA A 56 -0.51 3.67 5.86
C ALA A 56 0.85 4.20 5.36
N THR A 57 1.95 3.52 5.70
CA THR A 57 3.30 3.95 5.31
C THR A 57 3.57 3.78 3.81
N PHE A 58 3.31 2.60 3.25
CA PHE A 58 3.49 2.37 1.81
C PHE A 58 2.52 3.22 0.98
N GLY A 59 1.28 3.38 1.42
CA GLY A 59 0.30 4.28 0.80
C GLY A 59 0.75 5.74 0.82
N PHE A 60 1.26 6.23 1.94
CA PHE A 60 1.73 7.61 2.07
C PHE A 60 2.97 7.89 1.21
N PHE A 61 3.97 7.01 1.25
CA PHE A 61 5.19 7.19 0.45
C PHE A 61 4.92 7.05 -1.05
N MET A 62 4.09 6.09 -1.48
CA MET A 62 3.76 5.94 -2.90
C MET A 62 2.81 7.02 -3.40
N SER A 63 1.94 7.56 -2.55
CA SER A 63 1.05 8.69 -2.88
C SER A 63 1.83 9.98 -3.18
N ILE A 64 2.86 10.28 -2.39
CA ILE A 64 3.77 11.41 -2.65
C ILE A 64 4.72 11.06 -3.81
N GLY A 65 5.21 9.82 -3.82
CA GLY A 65 6.07 9.29 -4.86
C GLY A 65 5.46 9.37 -6.25
N SER A 66 4.16 9.13 -6.41
CA SER A 66 3.46 9.21 -7.70
C SER A 66 3.14 10.63 -8.16
N VAL A 67 3.15 11.60 -7.23
CA VAL A 67 3.05 13.02 -7.56
C VAL A 67 4.39 13.57 -8.03
N ILE A 68 5.48 13.17 -7.38
CA ILE A 68 6.85 13.62 -7.70
C ILE A 68 7.41 12.85 -8.90
N ARG A 69 7.18 11.53 -8.96
CA ARG A 69 7.51 10.70 -10.10
C ARG A 69 6.38 10.90 -11.09
N THR A 70 6.60 11.74 -12.09
CA THR A 70 5.77 11.79 -13.30
C THR A 70 5.88 10.42 -13.96
N GLU A 71 5.09 9.46 -13.51
CA GLU A 71 4.76 8.28 -14.30
C GLU A 71 4.06 8.81 -15.55
N GLY A 72 4.90 9.00 -16.57
CA GLY A 72 4.52 9.38 -17.91
C GLY A 72 3.48 8.39 -18.42
N PRO A 73 2.63 8.85 -19.35
CA PRO A 73 1.49 8.09 -19.84
C PRO A 73 1.86 6.63 -20.07
N VAL A 74 1.05 5.72 -19.54
CA VAL A 74 1.07 4.31 -19.91
C VAL A 74 1.23 4.27 -21.44
N PRO A 75 2.35 3.76 -21.98
CA PRO A 75 2.51 3.73 -23.42
C PRO A 75 1.46 2.77 -23.94
N ASN A 76 0.41 3.34 -24.55
CA ASN A 76 -0.56 2.61 -25.33
C ASN A 76 0.13 2.11 -26.60
N ASN A 77 0.92 1.05 -26.47
CA ASN A 77 1.43 0.30 -27.60
C ASN A 77 1.19 -1.19 -27.42
N THR A 78 -0.08 -1.57 -27.45
CA THR A 78 -0.49 -2.84 -28.08
C THR A 78 -1.94 -2.72 -28.57
N ARG A 79 -2.07 -1.97 -29.68
CA ARG A 79 -3.19 -1.91 -30.65
C ARG A 79 -4.53 -1.34 -30.17
#